data_AF-A0A8C4SJM7-F1
#
_entry.id   AF-A0A8C4SJM7-F1
#
_cell.length_a   1.000
_cell.length_b   1.000
_cell.length_c   1.000
_cell.angle_alpha   90.00
_cell.angle_beta   90.00
_cell.angle_gamma   90.00
#
_symmetry.space_group_name_H-M   'P 1'
#
loop_
_entity.id
_entity.type
_entity.pdbx_description
1 polymer ?
#
loop_
_entity_poly.entity_id
_entity_poly.type
_entity_poly.pdbx_seq_one_letter_code
_entity_poly.pdbx_strand_id
1 'polypeptide(L)'
;HIIISWTNKAKFGVATRGLSIGMCYSKPEQLDDLVQASIECGRMTHSYPAGFLGSLCTALFVSYAVQGKPISLWGHDMLAVMPLAEEYCRKKIAQFSAFLIMLFKIGVPENDACCSGIFTDHLEKDLIKDHEEAEKNTRKINLHRRWCSELSGRDSHLEITLIVYDAFLSSGNDWNKLCQMAMSHEGDTESVVAIAGCLYGLLYGTGNVPTCCLQKLVLRNKMKQLGQELYHVANGKR
;
A
#
# COMPACT_ATOMS: atom_id res chain seq x y z
N HIS A 1 24.34 8.25 -13.95
CA HIS A 1 24.92 7.04 -13.31
C HIS A 1 24.21 6.80 -11.98
N ILE A 2 23.16 5.98 -11.97
CA ILE A 2 22.51 5.53 -10.73
C ILE A 2 23.12 4.17 -10.43
N ILE A 3 24.02 4.13 -9.44
CA ILE A 3 24.60 2.88 -8.95
C ILE A 3 23.57 2.26 -8.01
N ILE A 4 22.77 1.33 -8.52
CA ILE A 4 21.92 0.48 -7.67
C ILE A 4 22.83 -0.61 -7.13
N SER A 5 23.26 -0.44 -5.87
CA SER A 5 24.01 -1.44 -5.10
C SER A 5 23.11 -2.64 -4.81
N TRP A 6 23.08 -3.62 -5.70
CA TRP A 6 22.50 -4.94 -5.48
C TRP A 6 23.45 -5.84 -4.69
N THR A 7 23.58 -5.62 -3.37
CA THR A 7 24.28 -6.58 -2.49
C THR A 7 23.69 -6.61 -1.07
N ASN A 8 22.63 -7.41 -0.88
CA ASN A 8 22.32 -8.27 0.29
C ASN A 8 20.79 -8.47 0.40
N LYS A 9 20.33 -9.71 0.22
CA LYS A 9 18.95 -10.24 0.38
C LYS A 9 17.84 -9.18 0.51
N ALA A 10 17.00 -9.04 -0.53
CA ALA A 10 15.82 -8.18 -0.49
C ALA A 10 14.98 -8.50 0.76
N LYS A 11 14.79 -7.50 1.63
CA LYS A 11 14.07 -7.66 2.90
C LYS A 11 12.65 -7.17 2.70
N PHE A 12 11.80 -8.03 2.14
CA PHE A 12 10.40 -7.71 1.99
C PHE A 12 9.71 -7.65 3.37
N GLY A 13 9.16 -6.49 3.70
CA GLY A 13 8.36 -6.27 4.89
C GLY A 13 7.04 -7.03 4.87
N VAL A 14 6.40 -7.16 6.02
CA VAL A 14 5.08 -7.82 6.21
C VAL A 14 4.00 -7.30 5.27
N ALA A 15 4.03 -6.01 4.93
CA ALA A 15 3.07 -5.40 4.03
C ALA A 15 2.93 -6.18 2.71
N THR A 16 4.06 -6.61 2.12
CA THR A 16 4.09 -7.35 0.85
C THR A 16 3.34 -8.69 0.89
N ARG A 17 3.15 -9.27 2.09
CA ARG A 17 2.38 -10.52 2.27
C ARG A 17 0.89 -10.33 2.03
N GLY A 18 0.40 -9.09 2.15
CA GLY A 18 -0.99 -8.74 1.84
C GLY A 18 -1.33 -8.88 0.36
N LEU A 19 -0.34 -8.88 -0.55
CA LEU A 19 -0.56 -8.88 -1.99
C LEU A 19 -1.35 -10.11 -2.48
N SER A 20 -0.86 -11.30 -2.17
CA SER A 20 -1.54 -12.54 -2.58
C SER A 20 -2.88 -12.73 -1.86
N ILE A 21 -2.97 -12.28 -0.60
CA ILE A 21 -4.21 -12.36 0.20
C ILE A 21 -5.31 -11.50 -0.43
N GLY A 22 -5.01 -10.25 -0.79
CA GLY A 22 -5.97 -9.36 -1.43
C GLY A 22 -6.46 -9.88 -2.79
N MET A 23 -5.58 -10.50 -3.58
CA MET A 23 -5.97 -11.15 -4.83
C MET A 23 -6.86 -12.38 -4.60
N CYS A 24 -6.56 -13.15 -3.55
CA CYS A 24 -7.25 -14.38 -3.19
C CYS A 24 -8.67 -14.15 -2.63
N TYR A 25 -8.84 -13.08 -1.83
CA TYR A 25 -10.08 -12.68 -1.18
C TYR A 25 -10.56 -11.32 -1.70
N SER A 26 -10.71 -11.23 -3.02
CA SER A 26 -10.98 -9.96 -3.70
C SER A 26 -12.47 -9.57 -3.73
N LYS A 27 -13.38 -10.49 -3.41
CA LYS A 27 -14.82 -10.24 -3.48
C LYS A 27 -15.33 -9.56 -2.19
N PRO A 28 -16.32 -8.64 -2.27
CA PRO A 28 -16.87 -7.96 -1.09
C PRO A 28 -17.38 -8.92 0.00
N GLU A 29 -17.92 -10.07 -0.39
CA GLU A 29 -18.46 -11.07 0.54
C GLU A 29 -17.35 -11.81 1.31
N GLN A 30 -16.09 -11.68 0.88
CA GLN A 30 -14.92 -12.33 1.49
C GLN A 30 -14.14 -11.38 2.40
N LEU A 31 -14.72 -10.21 2.76
CA LEU A 31 -14.05 -9.20 3.56
C LEU A 31 -13.57 -9.74 4.91
N ASP A 32 -14.39 -10.54 5.59
CA ASP A 32 -14.03 -11.15 6.88
C ASP A 32 -12.83 -12.10 6.74
N ASP A 33 -12.83 -12.94 5.71
CA ASP A 33 -11.72 -13.85 5.39
C ASP A 33 -10.44 -13.07 5.07
N LEU A 34 -10.55 -11.97 4.31
CA LEU A 34 -9.43 -11.09 3.99
C LEU A 34 -8.83 -10.49 5.26
N VAL A 35 -9.68 -9.94 6.14
CA VAL A 35 -9.27 -9.34 7.42
C VAL A 35 -8.56 -10.37 8.28
N GLN A 36 -9.17 -11.54 8.46
CA GLN A 36 -8.60 -12.63 9.26
C GLN A 36 -7.27 -13.12 8.69
N ALA A 37 -7.22 -13.45 7.39
CA ALA A 37 -6.03 -14.01 6.76
C ALA A 37 -4.86 -13.03 6.76
N SER A 38 -5.10 -11.75 6.45
CA SER A 38 -4.06 -10.71 6.43
C SER A 38 -3.50 -10.43 7.82
N ILE A 39 -4.36 -10.30 8.84
CA ILE A 39 -3.94 -10.09 10.22
C ILE A 39 -3.14 -11.28 10.73
N GLU A 40 -3.63 -12.52 10.57
CA GLU A 40 -2.90 -13.69 11.08
C GLU A 40 -1.58 -13.91 10.33
N CYS A 41 -1.54 -13.68 9.01
CA CYS A 41 -0.30 -13.78 8.23
C CYS A 41 0.76 -12.76 8.70
N GLY A 42 0.34 -11.53 8.99
CA GLY A 42 1.25 -10.53 9.56
C GLY A 42 1.70 -10.88 10.98
N ARG A 43 0.77 -11.38 11.81
CA ARG A 43 1.04 -11.74 13.22
C ARG A 43 2.05 -12.86 13.39
N MET A 44 2.18 -13.75 12.42
CA MET A 44 3.18 -14.83 12.43
C MET A 44 4.61 -14.32 12.64
N THR A 45 4.94 -13.10 12.19
CA THR A 45 6.26 -12.51 12.43
C THR A 45 6.23 -11.19 13.18
N HIS A 46 5.07 -10.53 13.29
CA HIS A 46 4.94 -9.23 13.97
C HIS A 46 3.74 -9.23 14.89
N SER A 47 3.98 -9.36 16.19
CA SER A 47 2.91 -9.46 17.19
C SER A 47 2.25 -8.11 17.54
N TYR A 48 2.84 -6.99 17.10
CA TYR A 48 2.35 -5.65 17.38
C TYR A 48 1.48 -5.10 16.22
N PRO A 49 0.35 -4.42 16.50
CA PRO A 49 -0.57 -3.90 15.48
C PRO A 49 0.07 -3.15 14.32
N ALA A 50 1.04 -2.27 14.59
CA ALA A 50 1.72 -1.51 13.54
C ALA A 50 2.39 -2.39 12.47
N GLY A 51 2.82 -3.60 12.84
CA GLY A 51 3.49 -4.52 11.92
C GLY A 51 2.52 -5.30 11.03
N PHE A 52 1.47 -5.91 11.60
CA PHE A 52 0.55 -6.73 10.81
C PHE A 52 -0.52 -5.91 10.07
N LEU A 53 -0.84 -4.69 10.51
CA LEU A 53 -1.82 -3.84 9.82
C LEU A 53 -1.33 -3.35 8.46
N GLY A 54 -0.02 -3.24 8.24
CA GLY A 54 0.52 -3.03 6.89
C GLY A 54 0.12 -4.14 5.91
N SER A 55 0.04 -5.40 6.38
CA SER A 55 -0.46 -6.51 5.56
C SER A 55 -1.96 -6.39 5.28
N LEU A 56 -2.75 -5.98 6.26
CA LEU A 56 -4.19 -5.73 6.09
C LEU A 56 -4.43 -4.61 5.07
N CYS A 57 -3.81 -3.45 5.24
CA CYS A 57 -3.97 -2.31 4.34
C CYS A 57 -3.56 -2.67 2.90
N THR A 58 -2.44 -3.40 2.73
CA THR A 58 -2.01 -3.88 1.42
C THR A 58 -3.03 -4.84 0.81
N ALA A 59 -3.56 -5.78 1.59
CA ALA A 59 -4.59 -6.72 1.11
C ALA A 59 -5.87 -6.00 0.69
N LEU A 60 -6.31 -4.99 1.45
CA LEU A 60 -7.47 -4.17 1.12
C LEU A 60 -7.28 -3.42 -0.19
N PHE A 61 -6.16 -2.72 -0.37
CA PHE A 61 -5.90 -1.99 -1.62
C PHE A 61 -5.82 -2.90 -2.83
N VAL A 62 -5.23 -4.09 -2.69
CA VAL A 62 -5.22 -5.08 -3.76
C VAL A 62 -6.63 -5.58 -4.08
N SER A 63 -7.44 -5.86 -3.06
CA SER A 63 -8.84 -6.24 -3.24
C SER A 63 -9.63 -5.13 -3.96
N TYR A 64 -9.43 -3.86 -3.57
CA TYR A 64 -10.05 -2.70 -4.21
C TYR A 64 -9.61 -2.52 -5.66
N ALA A 65 -8.33 -2.74 -5.96
CA ALA A 65 -7.81 -2.72 -7.32
C ALA A 65 -8.46 -3.81 -8.19
N VAL A 66 -8.59 -5.04 -7.68
CA VAL A 66 -9.25 -6.14 -8.40
C VAL A 66 -10.74 -5.84 -8.62
N GLN A 67 -11.41 -5.20 -7.66
CA GLN A 67 -12.80 -4.76 -7.78
C GLN A 67 -12.99 -3.55 -8.72
N GLY A 68 -11.91 -2.92 -9.19
CA GLY A 68 -11.99 -1.72 -10.02
C GLY A 68 -12.49 -0.48 -9.27
N LYS A 69 -12.34 -0.42 -7.95
CA LYS A 69 -12.73 0.76 -7.16
C LYS A 69 -11.84 1.95 -7.49
N PRO A 70 -12.40 3.18 -7.55
CA PRO A 70 -11.60 4.38 -7.80
C PRO A 70 -10.59 4.59 -6.67
N ILE A 71 -9.35 4.90 -7.04
CA ILE A 71 -8.22 5.01 -6.11
C ILE A 71 -8.52 6.05 -5.01
N SER A 72 -9.15 7.17 -5.34
CA SER A 72 -9.51 8.23 -4.37
C SER A 72 -10.35 7.74 -3.19
N LEU A 73 -11.08 6.63 -3.31
CA LEU A 73 -11.90 6.07 -2.23
C LEU A 73 -11.17 5.03 -1.37
N TRP A 74 -9.99 4.57 -1.76
CA TRP A 74 -9.31 3.47 -1.08
C TRP A 74 -8.99 3.80 0.38
N GLY A 75 -8.54 5.03 0.66
CA GLY A 75 -8.27 5.47 2.03
C GLY A 75 -9.53 5.45 2.89
N HIS A 76 -10.65 5.99 2.37
CA HIS A 76 -11.93 6.01 3.07
C HIS A 76 -12.43 4.59 3.37
N ASP A 77 -12.46 3.74 2.35
CA ASP A 77 -12.94 2.35 2.48
C ASP A 77 -12.03 1.54 3.41
N MET A 78 -10.72 1.79 3.39
CA MET A 78 -9.78 1.17 4.33
C MET A 78 -10.10 1.55 5.78
N LEU A 79 -10.37 2.84 6.06
CA LEU A 79 -10.73 3.29 7.40
C LEU A 79 -12.06 2.69 7.87
N ALA A 80 -13.02 2.51 6.97
CA ALA A 80 -14.30 1.86 7.28
C ALA A 80 -14.16 0.38 7.72
N VAL A 81 -13.07 -0.30 7.34
CA VAL A 81 -12.77 -1.68 7.75
C VAL A 81 -12.05 -1.76 9.10
N MET A 82 -11.50 -0.65 9.61
CA MET A 82 -10.72 -0.66 10.85
C MET A 82 -11.49 -1.11 12.10
N PRO A 83 -12.78 -0.76 12.30
CA PRO A 83 -13.56 -1.30 13.43
C PRO A 83 -13.73 -2.82 13.37
N LEU A 84 -13.88 -3.40 12.17
CA LEU A 84 -13.96 -4.85 11.98
C LEU A 84 -12.61 -5.52 12.34
N ALA A 85 -11.50 -4.94 11.87
CA ALA A 85 -10.17 -5.41 12.22
C ALA A 85 -9.89 -5.30 13.73
N GLU A 86 -10.40 -4.24 14.38
CA GLU A 86 -10.34 -4.08 15.83
C GLU A 86 -11.12 -5.17 16.54
N GLU A 87 -12.36 -5.42 16.15
CA GLU A 87 -13.18 -6.44 16.79
C GLU A 87 -12.52 -7.82 16.71
N TYR A 88 -11.95 -8.15 15.54
CA TYR A 88 -11.18 -9.36 15.33
C TYR A 88 -9.95 -9.43 16.27
N CYS A 89 -9.23 -8.32 16.42
CA CYS A 89 -8.05 -8.24 17.28
C CYS A 89 -8.37 -8.13 18.77
N ARG A 90 -9.51 -7.56 19.16
CA ARG A 90 -9.90 -7.31 20.57
C ARG A 90 -10.03 -8.60 21.36
N LYS A 91 -10.43 -9.70 20.69
CA LYS A 91 -10.43 -11.05 21.25
C LYS A 91 -9.02 -11.59 21.55
N LYS A 92 -7.96 -10.93 21.07
CA LYS A 92 -6.59 -11.44 21.01
C LYS A 92 -5.49 -10.46 21.45
N ILE A 93 -5.72 -9.14 21.50
CA ILE A 93 -4.69 -8.09 21.68
C ILE A 93 -5.25 -6.85 22.41
N ALA A 94 -4.65 -6.48 23.55
CA ALA A 94 -5.10 -5.35 24.39
C ALA A 94 -4.64 -3.95 23.90
N GLN A 95 -3.66 -3.86 22.98
CA GLN A 95 -3.02 -2.61 22.55
C GLN A 95 -3.56 -2.02 21.23
N PHE A 96 -4.66 -2.57 20.69
CA PHE A 96 -5.18 -2.16 19.38
C PHE A 96 -5.77 -0.73 19.38
N SER A 97 -6.39 -0.31 20.48
CA SER A 97 -7.03 1.01 20.63
C SER A 97 -6.04 2.18 20.53
N ALA A 98 -4.84 2.04 21.09
CA ALA A 98 -3.78 3.05 20.98
C ALA A 98 -3.31 3.25 19.52
N PHE A 99 -3.37 2.19 18.72
CA PHE A 99 -3.00 2.25 17.30
C PHE A 99 -4.11 2.84 16.43
N LEU A 100 -5.38 2.59 16.73
CA LEU A 100 -6.49 3.26 16.05
C LEU A 100 -6.47 4.77 16.26
N ILE A 101 -6.09 5.22 17.45
CA ILE A 101 -5.87 6.66 17.72
C ILE A 101 -4.75 7.19 16.82
N MET A 102 -3.70 6.41 16.56
CA MET A 102 -2.62 6.79 15.65
C MET A 102 -3.07 6.84 14.18
N LEU A 103 -3.80 5.83 13.71
CA LEU A 103 -4.41 5.80 12.38
C LEU A 103 -5.38 6.96 12.17
N PHE A 104 -6.18 7.26 13.20
CA PHE A 104 -7.10 8.39 13.20
C PHE A 104 -6.36 9.72 13.23
N LYS A 105 -5.24 9.86 13.95
CA LYS A 105 -4.38 11.06 13.87
C LYS A 105 -3.72 11.24 12.50
N ILE A 106 -3.41 10.16 11.81
CA ILE A 106 -2.95 10.21 10.41
C ILE A 106 -4.12 10.54 9.46
N GLY A 107 -5.35 10.13 9.80
CA GLY A 107 -6.57 10.31 9.00
C GLY A 107 -7.44 11.53 9.35
N VAL A 108 -7.20 12.21 10.47
CA VAL A 108 -7.99 13.35 10.97
C VAL A 108 -7.05 14.50 11.33
N PRO A 109 -7.23 15.67 10.69
CA PRO A 109 -6.37 16.83 10.91
C PRO A 109 -6.64 17.49 12.27
N GLU A 110 -5.57 17.80 12.99
CA GLU A 110 -5.61 18.76 14.11
C GLU A 110 -5.59 20.18 13.52
N ASN A 111 -6.77 20.79 13.39
CA ASN A 111 -7.08 22.22 13.55
C ASN A 111 -6.32 23.35 12.80
N ASP A 112 -5.35 23.14 11.90
CA ASP A 112 -4.62 24.27 11.27
C ASP A 112 -4.95 24.52 9.78
N ALA A 113 -5.28 25.78 9.49
CA ALA A 113 -5.85 26.31 8.24
C ALA A 113 -4.84 26.48 7.09
N CYS A 114 -3.92 25.53 6.91
CA CYS A 114 -2.96 25.52 5.80
C CYS A 114 -2.95 24.12 5.14
N CYS A 115 -3.60 23.99 3.99
CA CYS A 115 -3.51 22.92 2.98
C CYS A 115 -2.24 22.03 3.05
N SER A 116 -2.21 20.71 2.81
CA SER A 116 -3.16 19.64 2.41
C SER A 116 -2.42 18.26 2.48
N GLY A 117 -2.90 17.06 2.11
CA GLY A 117 -4.01 16.71 1.21
C GLY A 117 -4.00 15.28 0.65
N ILE A 118 -4.34 14.26 1.45
CA ILE A 118 -4.57 12.89 0.93
C ILE A 118 -6.05 12.48 0.98
N PHE A 119 -6.81 12.96 1.98
CA PHE A 119 -8.21 12.60 2.15
C PHE A 119 -9.21 13.64 1.65
N THR A 120 -8.81 14.91 1.50
CA THR A 120 -9.70 16.00 1.05
C THR A 120 -9.36 16.58 -0.32
N ASP A 121 -8.09 16.52 -0.76
CA ASP A 121 -7.65 17.22 -1.99
C ASP A 121 -8.20 16.60 -3.29
N HIS A 122 -8.50 15.30 -3.31
CA HIS A 122 -9.04 14.64 -4.50
C HIS A 122 -10.54 14.85 -4.72
N LEU A 123 -11.20 15.61 -3.85
CA LEU A 123 -12.55 16.11 -4.11
C LEU A 123 -12.56 17.44 -4.86
N GLU A 124 -11.44 18.18 -4.97
CA GLU A 124 -11.50 19.58 -5.43
C GLU A 124 -10.47 20.07 -6.46
N LYS A 125 -9.46 19.31 -6.90
CA LYS A 125 -8.40 19.89 -7.75
C LYS A 125 -8.12 19.15 -9.07
N ASP A 126 -9.06 19.28 -10.00
CA ASP A 126 -8.68 19.69 -11.35
C ASP A 126 -8.39 21.20 -11.30
N LEU A 127 -7.34 21.65 -12.00
CA LEU A 127 -6.84 23.04 -12.07
C LEU A 127 -5.78 23.39 -11.00
N ILE A 128 -4.51 23.24 -11.37
CA ILE A 128 -3.51 24.33 -11.47
C ILE A 128 -2.17 23.67 -11.84
N LYS A 129 -1.52 24.20 -12.89
CA LYS A 129 -0.24 23.71 -13.42
C LYS A 129 0.92 24.62 -13.06
N ASP A 130 2.03 23.95 -12.77
CA ASP A 130 3.42 24.22 -13.15
C ASP A 130 4.06 25.53 -12.68
N HIS A 131 4.50 25.54 -11.42
CA HIS A 131 5.84 25.98 -11.00
C HIS A 131 6.30 25.40 -9.62
N GLU A 132 5.56 24.42 -9.06
CA GLU A 132 5.66 23.94 -7.67
C GLU A 132 6.21 22.51 -7.50
N GLU A 133 6.61 21.82 -8.57
CA GLU A 133 6.88 20.36 -8.51
C GLU A 133 8.05 19.99 -7.58
N ALA A 134 9.17 20.74 -7.60
CA ALA A 134 10.34 20.45 -6.78
C ALA A 134 10.12 20.72 -5.28
N GLU A 135 9.40 21.80 -4.97
CA GLU A 135 9.01 22.13 -3.60
C GLU A 135 7.97 21.13 -3.07
N LYS A 136 7.00 20.75 -3.91
CA LYS A 136 6.01 19.69 -3.63
C LYS A 136 6.69 18.35 -3.34
N ASN A 137 7.70 17.97 -4.14
CA ASN A 137 8.48 16.76 -3.90
C ASN A 137 9.26 16.83 -2.58
N THR A 138 9.84 17.98 -2.25
CA THR A 138 10.54 18.18 -0.97
C THR A 138 9.59 18.09 0.22
N ARG A 139 8.40 18.69 0.13
CA ARG A 139 7.34 18.57 1.15
C ARG A 139 6.90 17.12 1.32
N LYS A 140 6.72 16.38 0.23
CA LYS A 140 6.35 14.95 0.24
C LYS A 140 7.42 14.06 0.87
N ILE A 141 8.69 14.28 0.54
CA ILE A 141 9.81 13.57 1.19
C ILE A 141 9.82 13.84 2.69
N ASN A 142 9.61 15.10 3.10
CA ASN A 142 9.54 15.45 4.52
C ASN A 142 8.32 14.83 5.21
N LEU A 143 7.17 14.74 4.53
CA LEU A 143 5.97 14.06 5.03
C LEU A 143 6.20 12.55 5.20
N HIS A 144 6.79 11.90 4.20
CA HIS A 144 7.17 10.48 4.28
C HIS A 144 8.15 10.26 5.44
N ARG A 145 9.19 11.10 5.56
CA ARG A 145 10.12 11.05 6.69
C ARG A 145 9.40 11.23 8.02
N ARG A 146 8.44 12.16 8.10
CA ARG A 146 7.62 12.40 9.29
C ARG A 146 6.81 11.16 9.65
N TRP A 147 6.07 10.56 8.71
CA TRP A 147 5.36 9.30 8.94
C TRP A 147 6.30 8.21 9.40
N CYS A 148 7.43 8.03 8.72
CA CYS A 148 8.43 7.05 9.11
C CYS A 148 8.96 7.32 10.53
N SER A 149 9.14 8.58 10.93
CA SER A 149 9.63 8.96 12.26
C SER A 149 8.58 8.83 13.38
N GLU A 150 7.33 9.23 13.12
CA GLU A 150 6.22 9.13 14.08
C GLU A 150 5.81 7.67 14.29
N LEU A 151 5.96 6.85 13.24
CA LEU A 151 5.81 5.41 13.29
C LEU A 151 7.12 4.70 13.69
N SER A 152 8.23 5.43 13.85
CA SER A 152 9.53 4.82 14.18
C SER A 152 9.57 4.31 15.62
N GLY A 153 10.11 3.10 15.76
CA GLY A 153 10.30 2.41 17.03
C GLY A 153 9.79 0.97 17.01
N ARG A 154 8.84 0.62 16.13
CA ARG A 154 8.32 -0.75 15.97
C ARG A 154 7.79 -0.99 14.55
N ASP A 155 8.63 -1.53 13.66
CA ASP A 155 8.23 -2.23 12.44
C ASP A 155 7.01 -1.63 11.69
N SER A 156 7.10 -0.38 11.27
CA SER A 156 6.00 0.45 10.77
C SER A 156 5.60 0.14 9.32
N HIS A 157 5.17 -1.08 9.06
CA HIS A 157 4.76 -1.56 7.73
C HIS A 157 3.56 -0.81 7.11
N LEU A 158 2.85 -0.01 7.91
CA LEU A 158 1.76 0.84 7.45
C LEU A 158 2.27 2.00 6.57
N GLU A 159 3.44 2.59 6.86
CA GLU A 159 3.99 3.73 6.11
C GLU A 159 4.18 3.38 4.64
N ILE A 160 4.62 2.15 4.37
CA ILE A 160 4.81 1.58 3.04
C ILE A 160 3.50 1.68 2.24
N THR A 161 2.39 1.31 2.86
CA THR A 161 1.08 1.30 2.18
C THR A 161 0.59 2.71 1.89
N LEU A 162 0.84 3.66 2.79
CA LEU A 162 0.48 5.07 2.61
C LEU A 162 1.34 5.75 1.53
N ILE A 163 2.65 5.48 1.50
CA ILE A 163 3.56 5.98 0.45
C ILE A 163 3.11 5.47 -0.92
N VAL A 164 2.76 4.18 -1.03
CA VAL A 164 2.24 3.61 -2.28
C VAL A 164 0.95 4.31 -2.69
N TYR A 165 0.03 4.53 -1.75
CA TYR A 165 -1.24 5.19 -2.03
C TYR A 165 -1.04 6.61 -2.57
N ASP A 166 -0.21 7.41 -1.89
CA ASP A 166 0.10 8.77 -2.31
C ASP A 166 0.82 8.82 -3.67
N ALA A 167 1.67 7.83 -3.95
CA ALA A 167 2.29 7.67 -5.27
C ALA A 167 1.22 7.46 -6.36
N PHE A 168 0.24 6.59 -6.14
CA PHE A 168 -0.86 6.35 -7.10
C PHE A 168 -1.75 7.57 -7.31
N LEU A 169 -2.12 8.26 -6.24
CA LEU A 169 -2.90 9.48 -6.29
C LEU A 169 -2.19 10.59 -7.10
N SER A 170 -0.86 10.58 -7.12
CA SER A 170 -0.04 11.55 -7.86
C SER A 170 0.29 11.14 -9.29
N SER A 171 0.44 9.83 -9.55
CA SER A 171 0.92 9.29 -10.82
C SER A 171 -0.19 8.92 -11.80
N GLY A 172 -1.39 8.58 -11.30
CA GLY A 172 -2.42 7.98 -12.13
C GLY A 172 -1.90 6.71 -12.81
N ASN A 173 -2.06 6.62 -14.13
CA ASN A 173 -1.59 5.50 -14.96
C ASN A 173 -0.18 5.72 -15.57
N ASP A 174 0.56 6.76 -15.19
CA ASP A 174 1.93 6.99 -15.66
C ASP A 174 2.93 6.11 -14.87
N TRP A 175 3.47 5.09 -15.54
CA TRP A 175 4.45 4.16 -14.96
C TRP A 175 5.73 4.87 -14.48
N ASN A 176 6.26 5.81 -15.28
CA ASN A 176 7.51 6.49 -14.93
C ASN A 176 7.32 7.41 -13.75
N LYS A 177 6.19 8.14 -13.71
CA LYS A 177 5.85 8.99 -12.57
C LYS A 177 5.60 8.15 -11.31
N LEU A 178 4.93 7.00 -11.42
CA LEU A 178 4.75 6.07 -10.30
C LEU A 178 6.12 5.61 -9.76
N CYS A 179 7.01 5.15 -10.64
CA CYS A 179 8.37 4.73 -10.26
C CYS A 179 9.13 5.84 -9.54
N GLN A 180 9.12 7.07 -10.07
CA GLN A 180 9.78 8.21 -9.44
C GLN A 180 9.20 8.47 -8.04
N MET A 181 7.88 8.52 -7.90
CA MET A 181 7.21 8.79 -6.62
C MET A 181 7.44 7.67 -5.60
N ALA A 182 7.34 6.41 -6.02
CA ALA A 182 7.54 5.23 -5.18
C ALA A 182 8.99 5.06 -4.70
N MET A 183 9.97 5.61 -5.43
CA MET A 183 11.39 5.56 -5.05
C MET A 183 11.89 6.81 -4.34
N SER A 184 11.11 7.90 -4.33
CA SER A 184 11.52 9.19 -3.76
C SER A 184 11.16 9.28 -2.27
N HIS A 185 11.73 8.39 -1.45
CA HIS A 185 11.61 8.45 0.00
C HIS A 185 12.81 7.77 0.67
N GLU A 186 13.02 8.07 1.95
CA GLU A 186 13.93 7.30 2.81
C GLU A 186 13.14 6.10 3.39
N GLY A 187 13.74 4.91 3.46
CA GLY A 187 13.11 3.72 4.07
C GLY A 187 13.11 2.48 3.16
N ASP A 188 12.14 1.58 3.38
CA ASP A 188 12.01 0.31 2.65
C ASP A 188 11.41 0.52 1.25
N THR A 189 12.25 1.00 0.33
CA THR A 189 11.88 1.22 -1.07
C THR A 189 11.53 -0.09 -1.78
N GLU A 190 12.17 -1.22 -1.43
CA GLU A 190 11.94 -2.51 -2.08
C GLU A 190 10.49 -2.98 -1.91
N SER A 191 9.95 -2.89 -0.69
CA SER A 191 8.55 -3.22 -0.44
C SER A 191 7.59 -2.24 -1.09
N VAL A 192 7.89 -0.93 -1.07
CA VAL A 192 7.06 0.10 -1.72
C VAL A 192 6.96 -0.16 -3.21
N VAL A 193 8.07 -0.36 -3.92
CA VAL A 193 8.05 -0.59 -5.37
C VAL A 193 7.44 -1.94 -5.74
N ALA A 194 7.58 -2.97 -4.90
CA ALA A 194 6.95 -4.26 -5.12
C ALA A 194 5.41 -4.17 -5.04
N ILE A 195 4.90 -3.48 -4.02
CA ILE A 195 3.44 -3.28 -3.85
C ILE A 195 2.91 -2.37 -4.96
N ALA A 196 3.60 -1.25 -5.25
CA ALA A 196 3.23 -0.34 -6.32
C ALA A 196 3.19 -1.03 -7.69
N GLY A 197 4.22 -1.83 -8.02
CA GLY A 197 4.26 -2.59 -9.27
C GLY A 197 3.13 -3.62 -9.38
N CYS A 198 2.79 -4.31 -8.28
CA CYS A 198 1.68 -5.26 -8.26
C CYS A 198 0.34 -4.56 -8.50
N LEU A 199 0.06 -3.48 -7.78
CA LEU A 199 -1.17 -2.69 -7.93
C LEU A 199 -1.29 -2.08 -9.33
N TYR A 200 -0.19 -1.58 -9.91
CA TYR A 200 -0.18 -1.02 -11.26
C TYR A 200 -0.55 -2.09 -12.28
N GLY A 201 0.01 -3.29 -12.15
CA GLY A 201 -0.33 -4.42 -13.01
C GLY A 201 -1.80 -4.85 -12.90
N LEU A 202 -2.38 -4.78 -11.71
CA LEU A 202 -3.80 -5.08 -11.49
C LEU A 202 -4.72 -4.00 -12.09
N LEU A 203 -4.36 -2.73 -11.94
CA LEU A 203 -5.18 -1.60 -12.39
C LEU A 203 -5.09 -1.34 -13.90
N TYR A 204 -3.89 -1.41 -14.46
CA TYR A 204 -3.59 -0.92 -15.81
C TYR A 204 -2.98 -1.98 -16.72
N GLY A 205 -2.75 -3.19 -16.19
CA GLY A 205 -2.00 -4.23 -16.91
C GLY A 205 -0.53 -3.85 -17.08
N THR A 206 0.12 -4.50 -18.06
CA THR A 206 1.57 -4.32 -18.31
C THR A 206 1.87 -3.54 -19.58
N GLY A 207 0.86 -2.99 -20.26
CA GLY A 207 1.03 -2.36 -21.59
C GLY A 207 1.92 -1.11 -21.57
N ASN A 208 1.84 -0.34 -20.49
CA ASN A 208 2.62 0.88 -20.29
C ASN A 208 3.97 0.64 -19.58
N VAL A 209 4.29 -0.61 -19.24
CA VAL A 209 5.53 -0.98 -18.54
C VAL A 209 6.63 -1.27 -19.57
N PRO A 210 7.82 -0.65 -19.47
CA PRO A 210 8.93 -0.93 -20.39
C PRO A 210 9.24 -2.43 -20.47
N THR A 211 9.29 -2.97 -21.69
CA THR A 211 9.47 -4.41 -21.94
C THR A 211 10.78 -4.94 -21.35
N CYS A 212 11.83 -4.12 -21.31
CA CYS A 212 13.12 -4.46 -20.72
C CYS A 212 13.03 -4.74 -19.21
N CYS A 213 12.09 -4.11 -18.49
CA CYS A 213 11.83 -4.37 -17.08
C CYS A 213 11.21 -5.75 -16.86
N LEU A 214 10.33 -6.19 -17.77
CA LEU A 214 9.62 -7.47 -17.66
C LEU A 214 10.43 -8.67 -18.18
N GLN A 215 11.28 -8.47 -19.20
CA GLN A 215 12.09 -9.53 -19.79
C GLN A 215 13.20 -10.02 -18.87
N LYS A 216 13.74 -9.14 -18.02
CA LYS A 216 14.86 -9.44 -17.11
C LYS A 216 14.41 -9.94 -15.74
N LEU A 217 13.11 -10.19 -15.53
CA LEU A 217 12.59 -10.67 -14.25
C LEU A 217 13.09 -12.08 -13.93
N VAL A 218 13.84 -12.18 -12.84
CA VAL A 218 14.19 -13.46 -12.22
C VAL A 218 12.88 -14.16 -11.80
N LEU A 219 12.76 -15.47 -12.03
CA LEU A 219 11.54 -16.27 -11.75
C LEU A 219 10.28 -15.91 -12.55
N ARG A 220 10.39 -15.18 -13.67
CA ARG A 220 9.23 -14.79 -14.51
C ARG A 220 8.24 -15.93 -14.80
N ASN A 221 8.74 -17.09 -15.23
CA ASN A 221 7.88 -18.23 -15.57
C ASN A 221 7.14 -18.77 -14.35
N LYS A 222 7.82 -18.83 -13.19
CA LYS A 222 7.20 -19.28 -11.94
C LYS A 222 6.17 -18.29 -11.43
N MET A 223 6.44 -16.99 -11.50
CA MET A 223 5.47 -15.94 -11.17
C MET A 223 4.23 -16.01 -12.06
N LYS A 224 4.41 -16.23 -13.37
CA LYS A 224 3.29 -16.41 -14.30
C LYS A 224 2.43 -17.62 -13.93
N GLN A 225 3.07 -18.76 -13.63
CA GLN A 225 2.37 -19.97 -13.19
C GLN A 225 1.58 -19.72 -11.89
N LEU A 226 2.23 -19.17 -10.86
CA LEU A 226 1.58 -18.90 -9.57
C LEU A 226 0.43 -17.89 -9.71
N GLY A 227 0.59 -16.88 -10.57
CA GLY A 227 -0.48 -15.92 -10.87
C GLY A 227 -1.70 -16.58 -11.52
N GLN A 228 -1.50 -17.53 -12.42
CA GLN A 228 -2.58 -18.31 -13.03
C GLN A 228 -3.28 -19.20 -11.99
N GLU A 229 -2.52 -19.93 -11.18
CA GLU A 229 -3.06 -20.76 -10.09
C GLU A 229 -3.87 -19.92 -9.09
N LEU A 230 -3.34 -18.76 -8.69
CA LEU A 230 -4.02 -17.83 -7.80
C LEU A 230 -5.33 -17.30 -8.42
N TYR A 231 -5.30 -16.94 -9.71
CA TYR A 231 -6.50 -16.50 -10.44
C TYR A 231 -7.58 -17.58 -10.46
N HIS A 232 -7.19 -18.85 -10.66
CA HIS A 232 -8.13 -19.97 -10.61
C HIS A 232 -8.71 -20.18 -9.20
N VAL A 233 -7.89 -20.07 -8.16
CA VAL A 233 -8.36 -20.22 -6.76
C VAL A 233 -9.27 -19.07 -6.32
N ALA A 234 -9.01 -17.84 -6.78
CA ALA A 234 -9.82 -16.67 -6.46
C ALA A 234 -11.17 -16.67 -7.19
N ASN A 235 -11.20 -17.14 -8.44
CA ASN A 235 -12.40 -17.12 -9.29
C ASN A 235 -13.14 -18.45 -9.38
N GLY A 236 -12.53 -19.55 -8.94
CA GLY A 236 -13.20 -20.84 -8.81
C GLY A 236 -14.34 -20.79 -7.81
N LYS A 237 -15.36 -21.64 -8.00
CA LYS A 237 -16.33 -21.92 -6.93
C LYS A 237 -15.57 -22.63 -5.81
N ARG A 238 -15.42 -21.97 -4.67
CA ARG A 238 -15.04 -22.62 -3.42
C ARG A 238 -16.24 -23.37 -2.85
#